data_AF-A0A2A5W3R3-F1
#
_entry.id   AF-A0A2A5W3R3-F1
#
_cell.length_a   1.000
_cell.length_b   1.000
_cell.length_c   1.000
_cell.angle_alpha   90.00
_cell.angle_beta   90.00
_cell.angle_gamma   90.00
#
_symmetry.space_group_name_H-M   'P 1'
#
loop_
_entity.id
_entity.type
_entity.pdbx_description
1 polymer ?
#
loop_
_entity_poly.entity_id
_entity_poly.type
_entity_poly.pdbx_seq_one_letter_code
_entity_poly.pdbx_strand_id
1 'polypeptide(L)'
;MRLRILNLLTAGPLCVCHIQEILETTQVHISKQLGLIKQLDLITATRQGTWMIYRLKEPVNGLLCANLSYLNAADCPELQGDLIARQELVRRISTDPDDCPKPVCESIGCC
;
A
#
# COMPACT_ATOMS: atom_id res chain seq x y z
N MET A 1 -1.19 -11.03 -6.98
CA MET A 1 -1.85 -10.30 -5.87
C MET A 1 -0.88 -9.79 -4.78
N ARG A 2 0.02 -10.59 -4.18
CA ARG A 2 1.00 -10.09 -3.19
C ARG A 2 1.90 -8.96 -3.72
N LEU A 3 2.35 -9.10 -4.97
CA LEU A 3 3.14 -8.07 -5.66
C LEU A 3 2.38 -6.75 -5.82
N ARG A 4 1.07 -6.80 -6.11
CA ARG A 4 0.20 -5.60 -6.20
C ARG A 4 0.16 -4.86 -4.86
N ILE A 5 -0.05 -5.58 -3.74
CA ILE A 5 0.00 -4.98 -2.39
C ILE A 5 1.37 -4.36 -2.10
N LEU A 6 2.46 -5.07 -2.39
CA LEU A 6 3.81 -4.56 -2.15
C LEU A 6 4.10 -3.30 -2.99
N ASN A 7 3.69 -3.30 -4.26
CA ASN A 7 3.81 -2.15 -5.16
C ASN A 7 2.97 -0.96 -4.67
N LEU A 8 1.78 -1.20 -4.13
CA LEU A 8 1.02 -0.14 -3.49
C LEU A 8 1.79 0.44 -2.30
N LEU A 9 2.36 -0.42 -1.44
CA LEU A 9 3.07 0.01 -0.24
C LEU A 9 4.45 0.66 -0.52
N THR A 10 5.04 0.51 -1.71
CA THR A 10 6.24 1.27 -2.11
C THR A 10 5.94 2.76 -2.28
N ALA A 11 4.71 3.11 -2.66
CA ALA A 11 4.25 4.50 -2.77
C ALA A 11 3.75 5.07 -1.43
N GLY A 12 3.95 4.35 -0.32
CA GLY A 12 3.64 4.80 1.03
C GLY A 12 2.63 3.92 1.78
N PRO A 13 2.35 4.25 3.05
CA PRO A 13 1.44 3.50 3.91
C PRO A 13 -0.01 3.50 3.42
N LEU A 14 -0.77 2.44 3.75
CA LEU A 14 -2.21 2.33 3.51
C LEU A 14 -2.93 1.57 4.63
N CYS A 15 -4.22 1.84 4.80
CA CYS A 15 -5.10 0.99 5.60
C CYS A 15 -5.58 -0.22 4.78
N VAL A 16 -6.02 -1.26 5.48
CA VAL A 16 -6.64 -2.45 4.85
C VAL A 16 -7.86 -2.11 4.00
N CYS A 17 -8.70 -1.14 4.41
CA CYS A 17 -9.86 -0.71 3.62
C CYS A 17 -9.45 -0.02 2.32
N HIS A 18 -8.39 0.80 2.32
CA HIS A 18 -7.89 1.44 1.10
C HIS A 18 -7.35 0.41 0.10
N ILE A 19 -6.61 -0.60 0.60
CA ILE A 19 -6.12 -1.70 -0.25
C ILE A 19 -7.29 -2.49 -0.82
N GLN A 20 -8.37 -2.64 -0.05
CA GLN A 20 -9.60 -3.32 -0.47
C GLN A 20 -10.29 -2.59 -1.62
N GLU A 21 -10.40 -1.28 -1.50
CA GLU A 21 -10.99 -0.42 -2.52
C GLU A 21 -10.17 -0.42 -3.81
N ILE A 22 -8.85 -0.27 -3.71
CA ILE A 22 -7.96 -0.23 -4.89
C ILE A 22 -7.92 -1.58 -5.62
N LEU A 23 -7.84 -2.69 -4.88
CA LEU A 23 -7.72 -4.02 -5.48
C LEU A 23 -9.07 -4.69 -5.78
N GLU A 24 -10.18 -4.01 -5.50
CA GLU A 24 -11.56 -4.47 -5.71
C GLU A 24 -11.80 -5.91 -5.21
N THR A 25 -11.26 -6.22 -4.03
CA THR A 25 -11.31 -7.58 -3.47
C THR A 25 -11.89 -7.58 -2.06
N THR A 26 -12.01 -8.76 -1.45
CA THR A 26 -12.56 -8.86 -0.10
C THR A 26 -11.51 -8.55 0.97
N GLN A 27 -11.96 -7.91 2.06
CA GLN A 27 -11.11 -7.64 3.22
C GLN A 27 -10.45 -8.91 3.78
N VAL A 28 -11.17 -10.04 3.77
CA VAL A 28 -10.67 -11.34 4.24
C VAL A 28 -9.47 -11.80 3.40
N HIS A 29 -9.56 -11.66 2.07
CA HIS A 29 -8.46 -12.04 1.18
C HIS A 29 -7.23 -11.17 1.41
N ILE A 30 -7.41 -9.85 1.53
CA ILE A 30 -6.31 -8.91 1.79
C ILE A 30 -5.66 -9.18 3.14
N SER A 31 -6.45 -9.31 4.20
CA SER A 31 -5.95 -9.57 5.55
C SER A 31 -5.10 -10.83 5.59
N LYS A 32 -5.53 -11.90 4.89
CA LYS A 32 -4.75 -13.13 4.74
C LYS A 32 -3.40 -12.88 4.05
N GLN A 33 -3.37 -12.12 2.95
CA GLN A 33 -2.11 -11.81 2.28
C GLN A 33 -1.20 -10.92 3.12
N LEU A 34 -1.75 -9.89 3.79
CA LEU A 34 -0.98 -9.03 4.70
C LEU A 34 -0.37 -9.83 5.85
N GLY A 35 -1.10 -10.81 6.39
CA GLY A 35 -0.58 -11.74 7.39
C GLY A 35 0.64 -12.52 6.87
N LEU A 36 0.57 -13.06 5.65
CA LEU A 36 1.68 -13.79 5.03
C LEU A 36 2.89 -12.88 4.76
N ILE A 37 2.66 -11.68 4.20
CA ILE A 37 3.73 -10.72 3.91
C ILE A 37 4.39 -10.22 5.20
N LYS A 38 3.60 -10.06 6.28
CA LYS A 38 4.09 -9.73 7.61
C LYS A 38 4.91 -10.86 8.23
N GLN A 39 4.52 -12.12 8.05
CA GLN A 39 5.31 -13.28 8.48
C GLN A 39 6.66 -13.37 7.77
N LEU A 40 6.73 -12.90 6.51
CA LEU A 40 7.97 -12.75 5.75
C LEU A 40 8.78 -11.50 6.14
N ASP A 41 8.33 -10.75 7.15
CA ASP A 41 9.00 -9.56 7.68
C ASP A 41 9.20 -8.43 6.65
N LEU A 42 8.36 -8.39 5.61
CA LEU A 42 8.45 -7.39 4.53
C LEU A 42 7.64 -6.11 4.83
N ILE A 43 6.65 -6.19 5.71
CA ILE A 43 5.78 -5.07 6.08
C ILE A 43 5.68 -4.94 7.59
N THR A 44 5.43 -3.72 8.05
CA THR A 44 5.04 -3.43 9.43
C THR A 44 3.61 -2.91 9.47
N ALA A 45 2.94 -3.13 10.61
CA ALA A 45 1.58 -2.67 10.87
C ALA A 45 1.58 -1.78 12.11
N THR A 46 0.92 -0.64 12.05
CA THR A 46 0.81 0.32 13.16
C THR A 46 -0.63 0.76 13.30
N ARG A 47 -1.14 0.70 14.53
CA ARG A 47 -2.50 1.13 14.83
C ARG A 47 -2.52 2.64 15.05
N GLN A 48 -3.38 3.35 14.33
CA GLN A 48 -3.69 4.76 14.56
C GLN A 48 -5.19 4.91 14.78
N GLY A 49 -5.60 5.03 16.05
CA GLY A 49 -7.01 5.04 16.44
C GLY A 49 -7.71 3.73 16.05
N THR A 50 -8.72 3.85 15.19
CA THR A 50 -9.48 2.73 14.60
C THR A 50 -8.80 2.09 13.38
N TRP A 51 -7.78 2.73 12.83
CA TRP A 51 -7.13 2.33 11.58
C TRP A 51 -5.91 1.43 11.84
N MET A 52 -5.79 0.35 11.07
CA MET A 52 -4.56 -0.44 11.01
C MET A 52 -3.81 -0.08 9.74
N ILE A 53 -2.68 0.60 9.90
CA ILE A 53 -1.88 1.13 8.79
C ILE A 53 -0.71 0.19 8.52
N TYR A 54 -0.57 -0.22 7.27
CA TYR A 54 0.51 -1.06 6.78
C TYR A 54 1.50 -0.22 5.99
N ARG A 55 2.79 -0.52 6.16
CA ARG A 55 3.90 0.09 5.42
C ARG A 55 4.97 -0.96 5.14
N LEU A 56 5.81 -0.73 4.14
CA LEU A 56 7.00 -1.54 3.96
C LEU A 56 7.91 -1.43 5.19
N LYS A 57 8.60 -2.52 5.51
CA LYS A 57 9.61 -2.52 6.57
C LYS A 57 10.87 -1.82 6.07
N GLU A 58 11.40 -0.90 6.87
CA GLU A 58 12.67 -0.22 6.60
C GLU A 58 13.81 -0.88 7.40
N PRO A 59 15.02 -1.04 6.81
CA PRO A 59 15.34 -0.78 5.41
C PRO A 59 14.64 -1.80 4.49
N VAL A 60 14.08 -1.32 3.38
CA VAL A 60 13.43 -2.20 2.41
C VAL A 60 14.48 -3.12 1.80
N ASN A 61 14.18 -4.41 1.70
CA ASN A 61 15.10 -5.39 1.12
C ASN A 61 15.50 -4.94 -0.30
N GLY A 62 16.78 -4.69 -0.54
CA GLY A 62 17.28 -4.14 -1.81
C GLY A 62 16.93 -5.01 -3.02
N LEU A 63 16.85 -6.34 -2.86
CA LEU A 63 16.40 -7.25 -3.92
C LEU A 63 14.91 -7.06 -4.23
N LEU A 64 14.09 -6.84 -3.20
CA LEU A 64 12.66 -6.55 -3.39
C LEU A 64 12.46 -5.22 -4.12
N CYS A 65 13.20 -4.17 -3.71
CA CYS A 65 13.18 -2.88 -4.41
C CYS A 65 13.58 -3.02 -5.88
N ALA A 66 14.69 -3.69 -6.18
CA ALA A 66 15.16 -3.89 -7.54
C ALA A 66 14.16 -4.68 -8.41
N ASN A 67 13.58 -5.74 -7.84
CA ASN A 67 12.56 -6.53 -8.52
C ASN A 67 11.29 -5.71 -8.80
N LEU A 68 10.82 -4.93 -7.83
CA LEU A 68 9.65 -4.06 -8.02
C LEU A 68 9.92 -2.95 -9.03
N SER A 69 11.11 -2.34 -9.01
CA SER A 69 11.47 -1.33 -10.02
C SER A 69 11.52 -1.90 -11.43
N TYR A 70 12.03 -3.13 -11.60
CA TYR A 70 12.05 -3.80 -12.90
C TYR A 70 10.63 -4.12 -13.38
N LEU A 71 9.77 -4.61 -12.49
CA LEU A 71 8.38 -4.92 -12.82
C LEU A 71 7.57 -3.68 -13.16
N ASN A 72 7.82 -2.55 -12.50
CA ASN A 72 7.20 -1.28 -12.84
C ASN A 72 7.71 -0.73 -14.17
N ALA A 73 9.01 -0.88 -14.46
CA ALA A 73 9.60 -0.49 -15.74
C ALA A 73 9.16 -1.39 -16.92
N ALA A 74 8.66 -2.59 -16.63
CA ALA A 74 8.12 -3.51 -17.64
C ALA A 74 6.71 -3.13 -18.11
N ASP A 75 6.20 -1.94 -17.74
CA ASP A 75 4.91 -1.37 -18.14
C ASP A 75 3.73 -2.35 -17.94
N CYS A 76 3.72 -3.10 -16.84
CA CYS A 76 2.59 -3.95 -16.50
C CYS A 76 1.34 -3.07 -16.22
N PRO A 77 0.28 -3.14 -17.06
CA PRO A 77 -0.86 -2.22 -16.95
C PRO A 77 -1.60 -2.32 -15.63
N GLU A 78 -1.65 -3.54 -15.06
CA GLU A 78 -2.32 -3.81 -13.79
C GLU A 78 -1.63 -3.11 -12.61
N LEU A 79 -0.29 -3.15 -12.55
CA LEU A 79 0.48 -2.50 -11.48
C LEU A 79 0.42 -0.99 -11.58
N GLN A 80 0.44 -0.46 -12.80
CA GLN A 80 0.33 0.97 -13.05
C GLN A 80 -1.09 1.47 -12.73
N GLY A 81 -2.12 0.72 -13.12
CA GLY A 81 -3.51 1.01 -12.79
C GLY A 81 -3.74 1.09 -11.28
N ASP A 82 -3.16 0.16 -10.52
CA ASP A 82 -3.22 0.17 -9.05
C ASP A 82 -2.61 1.45 -8.45
N LEU A 83 -1.47 1.90 -8.98
CA LEU A 83 -0.80 3.13 -8.51
C LEU A 83 -1.60 4.39 -8.84
N ILE A 84 -2.24 4.44 -10.00
CA ILE A 84 -3.15 5.53 -10.39
C ILE A 84 -4.36 5.55 -9.45
N ALA A 85 -5.01 4.40 -9.26
CA ALA A 85 -6.15 4.28 -8.36
C ALA A 85 -5.79 4.66 -6.91
N ARG A 86 -4.58 4.29 -6.45
CA ARG A 86 -4.04 4.76 -5.16
C ARG A 86 -3.96 6.28 -5.10
N GLN A 87 -3.38 6.91 -6.12
CA GLN A 87 -3.19 8.36 -6.13
C GLN A 87 -4.54 9.10 -6.08
N GLU A 88 -5.54 8.61 -6.82
CA GLU A 88 -6.90 9.14 -6.79
C GLU A 88 -7.57 8.95 -5.43
N LEU A 89 -7.44 7.76 -4.82
CA LEU A 89 -7.96 7.49 -3.48
C LEU A 89 -7.34 8.42 -2.45
N VAL A 90 -6.01 8.56 -2.45
CA VAL A 90 -5.30 9.42 -1.50
C VAL A 90 -5.72 10.89 -1.66
N ARG A 91 -5.90 11.37 -2.90
CA ARG A 91 -6.44 12.71 -3.16
C ARG A 91 -7.85 12.89 -2.62
N ARG A 92 -8.72 11.90 -2.83
CA ARG A 92 -10.11 11.92 -2.35
C ARG A 92 -10.18 11.98 -0.82
N ILE A 93 -9.49 11.09 -0.11
CA ILE A 93 -9.53 11.06 1.37
C ILE A 93 -8.82 12.28 1.99
N SER A 94 -7.85 12.90 1.30
CA SER A 94 -7.19 14.11 1.81
C SER A 94 -8.11 15.33 1.90
N THR A 95 -9.25 15.30 1.20
CA THR A 95 -10.24 16.37 1.27
C THR A 95 -11.21 16.25 2.44
N ASP A 96 -11.21 15.12 3.15
CA ASP A 96 -12.04 14.88 4.34
C ASP A 96 -11.18 14.45 5.55
N PRO A 97 -10.98 15.33 6.55
CA PRO A 97 -10.11 15.05 7.68
C PRO A 97 -10.63 13.98 8.63
N ASP A 98 -11.93 13.64 8.61
CA ASP A 98 -12.51 12.61 9.49
C ASP A 98 -12.31 11.18 8.96
N ASP A 99 -12.02 11.02 7.66
CA ASP A 99 -11.83 9.71 7.01
C ASP A 99 -10.37 9.43 6.60
N CYS A 100 -9.43 10.37 6.82
CA CYS A 100 -8.02 10.13 6.51
C CYS A 100 -7.16 9.81 7.74
N PRO A 101 -6.55 8.61 7.81
CA PRO A 101 -5.46 8.39 8.75
C PRO A 101 -4.25 9.25 8.35
N LYS A 102 -3.82 10.14 9.25
CA LYS A 102 -2.63 11.01 9.13
C LYS A 102 -1.44 10.41 8.37
N PRO A 103 -0.95 9.19 8.65
CA PRO A 103 0.21 8.64 7.95
C PRO A 103 -0.03 8.42 6.46
N VAL A 104 -1.27 8.21 6.02
CA VAL A 104 -1.60 8.04 4.59
C VAL A 104 -1.62 9.40 3.88
N CYS A 105 -2.18 10.44 4.51
CA CYS A 105 -2.22 11.80 3.95
C CYS A 105 -0.88 12.54 4.02
N GLU A 106 -0.09 12.32 5.07
CA GLU A 106 1.25 12.92 5.24
C GLU A 106 2.29 12.31 4.29
N SER A 107 2.02 11.13 3.73
CA SER A 107 2.89 10.45 2.75
C SER A 107 2.74 10.98 1.32
N ILE A 108 2.03 12.09 1.11
CA ILE A 108 2.00 12.82 -0.17
C ILE A 108 3.33 13.59 -0.39
N GLY A 109 4.25 13.61 0.59
CA GLY A 109 5.58 14.21 0.48
C GLY A 109 6.73 13.20 0.41
N CYS A 110 7.66 13.45 -0.52
CA CYS A 110 8.92 12.76 -0.82
C CYS A 110 8.78 11.38 -1.48
N CYS A 111 9.10 11.22 -2.77
CA CYS A 111 10.36 11.64 -3.41
C CYS A 111 10.14 12.34 -4.76
#